data_AF-D1C891-F1
#
_entry.id   AF-D1C891-F1
#
_cell.length_a   1.000
_cell.length_b   1.000
_cell.length_c   1.000
_cell.angle_alpha   90.00
_cell.angle_beta   90.00
_cell.angle_gamma   90.00
#
_symmetry.space_group_name_H-M   'P 1'
#
loop_
_entity.id
_entity.type
_entity.pdbx_description
1 polymer ?
#
loop_
_entity_poly.entity_id
_entity_poly.type
_entity_poly.pdbx_seq_one_letter_code
_entity_poly.pdbx_strand_id
1 'polypeptide(L)' 'MTSDQRSVVDQVLTHLCHKGLYGDVVEWCEMRNDCVYVVTCPECRTSFTLLDEEYEALIERIEQAGLACGVRPVSA' A
#
# COMPACT_ATOMS: atom_id res chain seq x y z
N MET A 1 1.95 -22.77 -15.91
CA MET A 1 2.65 -21.48 -16.07
C MET A 1 2.23 -20.63 -14.89
N THR A 2 2.99 -20.68 -13.80
CA THR A 2 2.69 -19.94 -12.57
C THR A 2 3.09 -18.49 -12.80
N SER A 3 2.11 -17.65 -13.11
CA SER A 3 2.29 -16.20 -13.15
C SER A 3 2.65 -15.73 -11.75
N ASP A 4 3.94 -15.58 -11.47
CA ASP A 4 4.49 -14.89 -10.28
C ASP A 4 4.20 -13.39 -10.45
N GLN A 5 2.93 -13.02 -10.54
CA GLN A 5 2.50 -11.64 -10.46
C GLN A 5 2.25 -11.38 -8.98
N ARG A 6 3.31 -11.02 -8.25
CA ARG A 6 3.13 -10.51 -6.88
C ARG A 6 2.29 -9.25 -6.96
N SER A 7 1.15 -9.26 -6.28
CA SER A 7 0.26 -8.10 -6.19
C SER A 7 1.05 -6.88 -5.69
N VAL A 8 0.63 -5.67 -6.07
CA VAL A 8 1.25 -4.45 -5.53
C VAL A 8 1.14 -4.43 -4.00
N VAL A 9 0.05 -4.98 -3.46
CA VAL A 9 -0.16 -5.21 -2.02
C VAL A 9 0.98 -6.02 -1.40
N ASP A 10 1.31 -7.19 -1.97
CA ASP A 10 2.41 -8.02 -1.47
C ASP A 10 3.76 -7.32 -1.60
N GLN A 11 3.97 -6.53 -2.65
CA GLN A 11 5.21 -5.77 -2.84
C GLN A 11 5.36 -4.67 -1.77
N VAL A 12 4.30 -3.91 -1.49
CA VAL A 12 4.26 -2.88 -0.45
C VAL A 12 4.54 -3.50 0.92
N LEU A 13 3.81 -4.58 1.27
CA LEU A 13 3.99 -5.25 2.55
C LEU A 13 5.39 -5.85 2.67
N THR A 14 5.86 -6.57 1.66
CA THR A 14 7.22 -7.12 1.66
C THR A 14 8.25 -6.02 1.87
N HIS A 15 8.12 -4.89 1.19
CA HIS A 15 9.08 -3.79 1.29
C HIS A 15 9.07 -3.13 2.68
N LEU A 16 7.89 -2.74 3.18
CA LEU A 16 7.75 -1.99 4.43
C LEU A 16 7.93 -2.88 5.66
N CYS A 17 7.37 -4.09 5.65
CA CYS A 17 7.47 -5.02 6.77
C CYS A 17 8.85 -5.67 6.89
N HIS A 18 9.60 -5.84 5.79
CA HIS A 18 11.01 -6.25 5.89
C HIS A 18 11.86 -5.24 6.68
N LYS A 19 11.45 -3.96 6.67
CA LYS A 19 12.10 -2.87 7.40
C LYS A 19 11.44 -2.55 8.75
N GLY A 20 10.26 -3.11 9.03
CA GLY A 20 9.46 -2.80 10.21
C GLY A 20 8.93 -1.35 10.21
N LEU A 21 8.61 -0.81 9.04
CA LEU A 21 8.19 0.60 8.88
C LEU A 21 6.73 0.75 8.49
N TYR A 22 6.24 1.97 8.70
CA TYR A 22 5.00 2.47 8.12
C TYR A 22 5.31 3.41 6.96
N GLY A 23 4.69 3.15 5.81
CA GLY A 23 4.74 4.03 4.63
C GLY A 23 3.78 5.20 4.78
N ASP A 24 4.16 6.34 4.21
CA ASP A 24 3.29 7.50 4.06
C ASP A 24 2.31 7.24 2.92
N VAL A 25 1.02 7.55 3.13
CA VAL A 25 -0.03 7.37 2.11
C VAL A 25 -0.52 8.74 1.67
N VAL A 26 -0.60 8.93 0.35
CA VAL A 26 -1.23 10.12 -0.24
C VAL A 26 -2.30 9.66 -1.22
N GLU A 27 -3.52 10.13 -1.03
CA GLU A 27 -4.62 9.95 -1.97
C GLU A 27 -4.58 11.03 -3.05
N TRP A 28 -4.55 10.63 -4.32
CA TRP A 28 -4.61 11.50 -5.49
C TRP A 28 -5.84 11.16 -6.32
N CYS A 29 -6.86 12.01 -6.23
CA CYS A 29 -8.08 11.91 -7.02
C CYS A 29 -8.08 12.91 -8.18
N GLU A 30 -8.13 12.42 -9.42
CA GLU A 30 -8.41 13.28 -10.57
C GLU A 30 -9.92 13.59 -10.67
N MET A 31 -10.28 14.72 -11.31
CA MET A 31 -11.67 15.26 -11.39
C MET A 31 -12.75 14.29 -11.92
N ARG A 32 -12.37 13.10 -12.41
CA ARG A 32 -13.26 12.08 -12.96
C ARG A 32 -13.46 10.86 -12.06
N ASN A 33 -13.23 11.02 -10.75
CA ASN A 33 -13.48 9.98 -9.75
C ASN A 33 -12.55 8.76 -9.90
N ASP A 34 -11.34 9.00 -10.39
CA ASP A 34 -10.25 8.03 -10.48
C ASP A 34 -9.24 8.42 -9.38
N CYS A 35 -9.40 7.81 -8.21
CA CYS A 35 -8.55 8.01 -7.06
C CYS A 35 -7.49 6.92 -7.02
N VAL A 36 -6.23 7.34 -6.92
CA VAL A 36 -5.09 6.46 -6.72
C VAL A 36 -4.41 6.80 -5.42
N TYR A 37 -3.89 5.77 -4.75
CA TYR A 37 -3.16 5.91 -3.50
C TYR A 37 -1.68 5.71 -3.77
N VAL A 38 -0.87 6.66 -3.35
CA VAL A 38 0.58 6.59 -3.46
C VAL A 38 1.16 6.31 -2.08
N VAL A 39 1.74 5.12 -1.91
CA VAL A 39 2.44 4.70 -0.70
C VAL A 39 3.92 4.95 -0.88
N THR A 40 4.52 5.75 0.00
CA THR A 40 5.94 6.12 -0.05
C THR A 40 6.68 5.58 1.16
N CYS A 41 7.78 4.85 0.94
CA CYS A 41 8.67 4.42 1.99
C CYS A 41 9.45 5.62 2.56
N PRO A 42 9.40 5.89 3.87
CA PRO A 42 10.03 7.08 4.45
C PRO A 42 11.57 7.01 4.42
N GLU A 43 12.15 5.81 4.38
CA GLU A 43 13.61 5.63 4.36
C GLU A 43 14.22 5.80 2.96
N CYS A 44 13.73 5.05 1.97
CA CYS A 44 14.35 4.97 0.65
C CYS A 44 13.57 5.73 -0.43
N ARG A 45 12.44 6.35 -0.07
CA ARG A 45 11.58 7.14 -0.96
C ARG A 45 11.00 6.35 -2.14
N THR A 46 11.05 5.01 -2.08
CA THR A 46 10.38 4.14 -3.05
C THR A 46 8.87 4.34 -2.92
N SER A 47 8.21 4.62 -4.03
CA SER A 47 6.77 4.84 -4.12
C SER A 47 6.07 3.70 -4.85
N PHE A 48 4.90 3.32 -4.36
CA PHE A 48 4.00 2.36 -4.98
C PHE A 48 2.67 3.05 -5.23
N THR A 49 2.16 2.94 -6.44
CA THR A 49 0.83 3.45 -6.80
C THR A 49 -0.15 2.29 -6.73
N LEU A 50 -1.24 2.48 -6.01
CA LEU A 50 -2.33 1.53 -5.84
C LEU A 50 -3.62 2.15 -6.35
N LEU A 51 -4.45 1.33 -6.99
CA LEU A 51 -5.85 1.67 -7.22
C LEU A 51 -6.63 1.57 -5.89
N ASP A 52 -7.84 2.10 -5.88
CA ASP A 52 -8.74 2.06 -4.72
C ASP A 52 -8.95 0.64 -4.18
N GLU A 53 -9.28 -0.32 -5.05
CA GLU A 53 -9.46 -1.73 -4.69
C GLU A 53 -8.19 -2.39 -4.13
N GLU A 54 -7.02 -1.98 -4.62
CA GLU A 54 -5.72 -2.50 -4.17
C GLU A 54 -5.35 -1.90 -2.81
N TYR A 55 -5.70 -0.64 -2.57
CA TYR A 55 -5.51 0.02 -1.29
C TYR A 55 -6.43 -0.58 -0.22
N GLU A 56 -7.71 -0.80 -0.52
CA GLU A 56 -8.64 -1.50 0.39
C GLU A 56 -8.13 -2.90 0.74
N ALA A 57 -7.70 -3.68 -0.26
CA ALA A 57 -7.11 -5.00 -0.04
C ALA A 57 -5.83 -4.94 0.81
N LEU A 58 -5.00 -3.91 0.66
CA LEU A 58 -3.81 -3.69 1.50
C LEU A 58 -4.19 -3.46 2.97
N ILE A 59 -5.17 -2.60 3.23
CA ILE A 59 -5.66 -2.32 4.59
C ILE A 59 -6.25 -3.59 5.22
N GLU A 60 -7.15 -4.27 4.50
CA GLU A 60 -7.76 -5.52 4.97
C GLU A 60 -6.67 -6.56 5.32
N ARG A 61 -5.64 -6.70 4.49
CA ARG A 61 -4.53 -7.64 4.73
C ARG A 61 -3.75 -7.29 6.01
N ILE A 62 -3.48 -6.01 6.26
CA ILE A 62 -2.78 -5.53 7.46
C ILE A 62 -3.61 -5.82 8.72
N GLU A 63 -4.91 -5.52 8.68
CA GLU A 63 -5.82 -5.71 9.79
C GLU A 63 -6.03 -7.19 10.11
N GLN A 64 -6.29 -8.02 9.10
CA GLN A 64 -6.49 -9.47 9.26
C GLN A 64 -5.25 -10.16 9.82
N ALA A 65 -4.05 -9.73 9.41
CA ALA A 65 -2.79 -10.32 9.88
C ALA A 65 -2.25 -9.66 11.16
N GLY A 66 -2.84 -8.56 11.63
CA GLY A 66 -2.39 -7.83 12.82
C GLY A 66 -0.97 -7.28 12.68
N LEU A 67 -0.61 -6.79 11.49
CA LEU A 67 0.76 -6.37 11.19
C LEU A 67 1.11 -5.04 11.88
N ALA A 68 2.28 -5.00 12.52
CA ALA A 68 2.86 -3.78 13.09
C ALA A 68 3.71 -2.98 12.07
N CYS A 69 3.38 -3.09 10.78
CA CYS A 69 4.10 -2.52 9.64
C CYS A 69 3.15 -2.39 8.43
N GLY A 70 3.62 -1.75 7.35
CA GLY A 70 2.80 -1.53 6.15
C GLY A 70 2.36 -0.08 6.07
N VAL A 71 1.06 0.19 6.07
CA VAL A 71 0.52 1.55 6.04
C VAL A 71 -0.53 1.73 7.13
N ARG A 72 -0.88 2.99 7.43
CA ARG A 72 -2.05 3.30 8.25
C ARG A 72 -3.20 3.73 7.34
N PRO A 73 -4.45 3.35 7.66
CA PRO A 73 -5.61 3.86 6.93
C PRO A 73 -5.61 5.38 7.01
N VAL A 74 -5.79 6.05 5.86
CA VAL A 74 -5.93 7.51 5.83
C VAL A 74 -7.22 7.83 6.59
N SER A 75 -7.09 8.44 7.76
CA SER A 75 -8.26 8.87 8.52
C SER A 75 -8.85 10.07 7.79
N ALA A 76 -9.99 9.85 7.13
CA ALA A 76 -10.83 10.93 6.62
C ALA A 76 -11.25 11.88 7.77
#